data_AF-A0A7S2JD37-F1
#
_entry.id   AF-A0A7S2JD37-F1
#
_cell.length_a   1.000
_cell.length_b   1.000
_cell.length_c   1.000
_cell.angle_alpha   90.00
_cell.angle_beta   90.00
_cell.angle_gamma   90.00
#
_symmetry.space_group_name_H-M   'P 1'
#
loop_
_entity.id
_entity.type
_entity.pdbx_description
1 polymer ?
#
loop_
_entity_poly.entity_id
_entity_poly.type
_entity_poly.pdbx_seq_one_letter_code
_entity_poly.pdbx_strand_id
1 'polypeptide(L)'
;LVRNIFLCFPDRVAEQGFMACRRDKLVSNVRLGLSLTLVYAFFNLALVLTDWSTSSGCFIDRGDGRQLPAVEFRAAIISAICVVLGGGLGLTTSRRLRDSCGLFGFEVLVTLMAQVIVVLVVLQHATFVSSVTGPEDPHSIVNWDAVSRNEADLSLLLVVWTAATHTLLPLRWIMLVQFEAATMLIYCLASALFGPSGADHPQTIIGNSVQMFLVLTAMGLGKRGVEAFERKAFTQVAAERTRRYMAENQLSQIAENSAGAQQPQHMQDAQLEHPTRPTRCESNSLPSETNTGELFDVSSTTASERGTRLDSIMKLGLQEHWLIKMENLSIFPDRTLGIGGFGVGIVAV
;
A
#
# COMPACT_ATOMS: atom_id res chain seq x y z
N LEU A 1 16.95 -7.00 20.52
CA LEU A 1 16.65 -8.01 19.48
C LEU A 1 15.24 -7.86 18.90
N VAL A 2 14.18 -8.01 19.72
CA VAL A 2 12.76 -7.95 19.31
C VAL A 2 12.42 -6.73 18.44
N ARG A 3 12.83 -5.52 18.81
CA ARG A 3 12.56 -4.30 18.01
C ARG A 3 13.15 -4.33 16.60
N ASN A 4 14.34 -4.89 16.43
CA ASN A 4 14.99 -4.98 15.11
C ASN A 4 14.34 -6.02 14.21
N ILE A 5 13.64 -6.99 14.81
CA ILE A 5 12.81 -7.94 14.10
C ILE A 5 11.58 -7.17 13.62
N PHE A 6 10.73 -6.66 14.52
CA PHE A 6 9.44 -6.07 14.14
C PHE A 6 9.50 -4.75 13.36
N LEU A 7 10.67 -4.08 13.29
CA LEU A 7 10.85 -2.77 12.66
C LEU A 7 9.97 -1.65 13.25
N CYS A 8 9.44 -1.80 14.46
CA CYS A 8 8.60 -0.77 15.08
C CYS A 8 9.41 0.45 15.55
N PHE A 9 8.82 1.64 15.46
CA PHE A 9 9.39 2.82 16.11
C PHE A 9 9.43 2.65 17.63
N PRO A 10 10.47 3.20 18.30
CA PRO A 10 10.52 3.21 19.76
C PRO A 10 9.42 4.09 20.37
N ASP A 11 9.04 5.17 19.68
CA ASP A 11 7.94 6.06 20.04
C ASP A 11 6.61 5.55 19.45
N ARG A 12 5.60 5.40 20.33
CA ARG A 12 4.26 4.96 19.94
C ARG A 12 3.54 5.98 19.08
N VAL A 13 3.79 7.28 19.28
CA VAL A 13 3.14 8.35 18.51
C VAL A 13 3.66 8.33 17.07
N ALA A 14 4.96 8.21 16.88
CA ALA A 14 5.57 8.02 15.57
C ALA A 14 5.03 6.77 14.85
N GLU A 15 4.89 5.63 15.54
CA GLU A 15 4.29 4.41 14.96
C GLU A 15 2.84 4.64 14.55
N GLN A 16 2.03 5.28 15.39
CA GLN A 16 0.64 5.58 15.06
C GLN A 16 0.53 6.53 13.85
N GLY A 17 1.40 7.55 13.78
CA GLY A 17 1.46 8.47 12.64
C GLY A 17 1.84 7.76 11.35
N PHE A 18 2.88 6.92 11.37
CA PHE A 18 3.29 6.12 10.22
C PHE A 18 2.17 5.18 9.74
N MET A 19 1.53 4.50 10.69
CA MET A 19 0.43 3.58 10.41
C MET A 19 -0.83 4.30 9.90
N ALA A 20 -1.11 5.52 10.37
CA ALA A 20 -2.19 6.35 9.85
C ALA A 20 -1.96 6.72 8.38
N CYS A 21 -0.76 7.14 8.01
CA CYS A 21 -0.42 7.44 6.61
C CYS A 21 -0.55 6.22 5.69
N ARG A 22 -0.24 5.00 6.18
CA ARG A 22 -0.38 3.76 5.40
C ARG A 22 -1.80 3.27 5.26
N ARG A 23 -2.70 3.62 6.20
CA ARG A 23 -4.08 3.13 6.23
C ARG A 23 -4.84 3.43 4.94
N ASP A 24 -4.77 4.66 4.46
CA ASP A 24 -5.52 5.05 3.27
C ASP A 24 -4.98 4.38 2.00
N LYS A 25 -3.64 4.29 1.90
CA LYS A 25 -2.96 3.54 0.83
C LYS A 25 -3.33 2.06 0.87
N LEU A 26 -3.40 1.45 2.07
CA LEU A 26 -3.80 0.06 2.25
C LEU A 26 -5.23 -0.17 1.76
N VAL A 27 -6.18 0.65 2.20
CA VAL A 27 -7.59 0.51 1.79
C VAL A 27 -7.75 0.68 0.29
N SER A 28 -7.09 1.68 -0.31
CA SER A 28 -7.11 1.92 -1.75
C SER A 28 -6.56 0.71 -2.52
N ASN A 29 -5.38 0.23 -2.13
CA ASN A 29 -4.72 -0.86 -2.83
C ASN A 29 -5.42 -2.20 -2.63
N VAL A 30 -6.00 -2.46 -1.46
CA VAL A 30 -6.83 -3.65 -1.22
C VAL A 30 -8.06 -3.63 -2.13
N ARG A 31 -8.75 -2.50 -2.27
CA ARG A 31 -9.89 -2.38 -3.18
C ARG A 31 -9.50 -2.61 -4.62
N LEU A 32 -8.38 -2.02 -5.07
CA LEU A 32 -7.85 -2.23 -6.41
C LEU A 32 -7.50 -3.71 -6.64
N GLY A 33 -6.75 -4.32 -5.72
CA GLY A 33 -6.33 -5.72 -5.80
C GLY A 33 -7.52 -6.68 -5.81
N LEU A 34 -8.50 -6.49 -4.92
CA LEU A 34 -9.73 -7.29 -4.90
C LEU A 34 -10.54 -7.12 -6.19
N SER A 35 -10.63 -5.90 -6.73
CA SER A 35 -11.33 -5.63 -7.99
C SER A 35 -10.66 -6.33 -9.18
N LEU A 36 -9.32 -6.23 -9.28
CA LEU A 36 -8.56 -6.92 -10.33
C LEU A 36 -8.68 -8.44 -10.22
N THR A 37 -8.60 -8.99 -9.00
CA THR A 37 -8.76 -10.43 -8.77
C THR A 37 -10.17 -10.89 -9.11
N LEU A 38 -11.18 -10.07 -8.83
CA LEU A 38 -12.57 -10.37 -9.15
C LEU A 38 -12.81 -10.36 -10.66
N VAL A 39 -12.24 -9.38 -11.38
CA VAL A 39 -12.27 -9.37 -12.86
C VAL A 39 -11.59 -10.61 -13.43
N TYR A 40 -10.43 -11.00 -12.90
CA TYR A 40 -9.76 -12.23 -13.29
C TYR A 40 -10.60 -13.48 -13.01
N ALA A 41 -11.24 -13.56 -11.83
CA ALA A 41 -12.12 -14.68 -11.48
C ALA A 41 -13.34 -14.77 -12.42
N PHE A 42 -13.98 -13.64 -12.75
CA PHE A 42 -15.07 -13.60 -13.72
C PHE A 42 -14.64 -13.98 -15.13
N PHE A 43 -13.45 -13.56 -15.56
CA PHE A 43 -12.89 -13.96 -16.84
C PHE A 43 -12.68 -15.49 -16.89
N ASN A 44 -12.10 -16.07 -15.84
CA ASN A 44 -11.94 -17.52 -15.75
C ASN A 44 -13.29 -18.26 -15.69
N LEU A 45 -14.29 -17.70 -14.99
CA LEU A 45 -15.64 -18.25 -14.96
C LEU A 45 -16.23 -18.28 -16.38
N ALA A 46 -16.11 -17.16 -17.11
CA ALA A 46 -16.58 -17.06 -18.48
C ALA A 46 -15.91 -18.10 -19.38
N LEU A 47 -14.59 -18.29 -19.27
CA LEU A 47 -13.86 -19.32 -20.01
C LEU A 47 -14.37 -20.73 -19.71
N VAL A 48 -14.58 -21.05 -18.42
CA VAL A 48 -15.12 -22.36 -18.00
C VAL A 48 -16.54 -22.56 -18.52
N LEU A 49 -17.39 -21.52 -18.49
CA LEU A 49 -18.76 -21.60 -19.03
C LEU A 49 -18.78 -21.73 -20.56
N THR A 50 -17.84 -21.07 -21.27
CA THR A 50 -17.71 -21.24 -22.72
C THR A 50 -17.25 -22.64 -23.08
N ASP A 51 -16.26 -23.17 -22.36
CA ASP A 51 -15.77 -24.54 -22.55
C ASP A 51 -16.87 -25.57 -22.26
N TRP A 52 -17.70 -25.32 -21.24
CA TRP A 52 -18.89 -26.12 -20.95
C TRP A 52 -19.89 -26.11 -22.09
N SER A 53 -20.18 -24.93 -22.65
CA SER A 53 -21.12 -24.78 -23.76
C SER A 53 -20.63 -25.47 -25.04
N THR A 54 -19.31 -25.54 -25.26
CA THR A 54 -18.73 -26.15 -26.45
C THR A 54 -18.42 -27.64 -26.29
N SER A 55 -18.15 -28.10 -25.07
CA SER A 55 -17.83 -29.50 -24.78
C SER A 55 -19.10 -30.31 -24.51
N SER A 56 -19.84 -30.62 -25.58
CA SER A 56 -21.04 -31.49 -25.50
C SER A 56 -20.75 -32.97 -25.15
N GLY A 57 -19.65 -33.31 -24.45
CA GLY A 57 -19.32 -34.73 -24.22
C GLY A 57 -18.10 -35.10 -23.36
N CYS A 58 -17.44 -34.19 -22.65
CA CYS A 58 -16.33 -34.57 -21.75
C CYS A 58 -16.87 -34.91 -20.35
N PHE A 59 -17.44 -36.10 -20.21
CA PHE A 59 -17.84 -36.65 -18.92
C PHE A 59 -16.67 -37.38 -18.28
N ILE A 60 -16.40 -37.11 -16.99
CA ILE A 60 -15.53 -37.98 -16.19
C ILE A 60 -16.38 -39.19 -15.79
N ASP A 61 -16.07 -40.35 -16.37
CA ASP A 61 -16.73 -41.59 -16.00
C ASP A 61 -16.19 -42.06 -14.63
N ARG A 62 -16.96 -41.78 -13.58
CA ARG A 62 -16.72 -42.34 -12.25
C ARG A 62 -17.23 -43.77 -12.34
N GLY A 63 -16.35 -44.77 -12.23
CA GLY A 63 -16.61 -46.20 -12.53
C GLY A 63 -17.85 -46.85 -11.88
N ASP A 64 -18.54 -46.13 -11.02
CA ASP A 64 -19.86 -46.33 -10.45
C ASP A 64 -21.04 -45.85 -11.35
N GLY A 65 -20.77 -45.45 -12.60
CA GLY A 65 -21.76 -45.04 -13.61
C GLY A 65 -22.37 -43.64 -13.37
N ARG A 66 -21.85 -42.88 -12.40
CA ARG A 66 -22.27 -41.51 -12.10
C ARG A 66 -21.26 -40.52 -12.65
N GLN A 67 -21.64 -39.85 -13.72
CA GLN A 67 -20.83 -38.78 -14.32
C GLN A 67 -21.04 -37.49 -13.53
N LEU A 68 -20.04 -37.07 -12.75
CA LEU A 68 -19.98 -35.72 -12.21
C LEU A 68 -19.22 -34.84 -13.21
N PRO A 69 -19.81 -33.74 -13.72
CA PRO A 69 -19.10 -32.89 -14.66
C PRO A 69 -17.97 -32.19 -13.90
N ALA A 70 -16.71 -32.43 -14.28
CA ALA A 70 -15.54 -31.70 -13.75
C ALA A 70 -15.73 -30.17 -13.82
N VAL A 71 -16.51 -29.76 -14.82
CA VAL A 71 -16.98 -28.40 -15.05
C VAL A 71 -17.78 -27.84 -13.87
N GLU A 72 -18.70 -28.62 -13.28
CA GLU A 72 -19.51 -28.16 -12.14
C GLU A 72 -18.64 -27.88 -10.91
N PHE A 73 -17.65 -28.74 -10.65
CA PHE A 73 -16.70 -28.55 -9.54
C PHE A 73 -15.84 -27.29 -9.75
N ARG A 74 -15.28 -27.09 -10.95
CA ARG A 74 -14.52 -25.88 -11.28
C ARG A 74 -15.38 -24.62 -11.18
N ALA A 75 -16.60 -24.65 -11.72
CA ALA A 75 -17.54 -23.54 -11.63
C ALA A 75 -17.90 -23.20 -10.17
N ALA A 76 -18.08 -24.22 -9.31
CA ALA A 76 -18.33 -24.04 -7.88
C ALA A 76 -17.15 -23.36 -7.18
N ILE A 77 -15.91 -23.77 -7.46
CA ILE A 77 -14.72 -23.13 -6.86
C ILE A 77 -14.58 -21.68 -7.34
N ILE A 78 -14.76 -21.42 -8.64
CA ILE A 78 -14.70 -20.04 -9.16
C ILE A 78 -15.80 -19.18 -8.52
N SER A 79 -17.00 -19.72 -8.36
CA SER A 79 -18.10 -19.03 -7.67
C SER A 79 -17.74 -18.74 -6.20
N ALA A 80 -17.10 -19.68 -5.50
CA ALA A 80 -16.60 -19.46 -4.15
C ALA A 80 -15.54 -18.35 -4.09
N ILE A 81 -14.60 -18.30 -5.06
CA ILE A 81 -13.65 -17.18 -5.19
C ILE A 81 -14.40 -15.86 -5.35
N CYS A 82 -15.38 -15.79 -6.26
CA CYS A 82 -16.18 -14.58 -6.49
C CYS A 82 -16.91 -14.14 -5.22
N VAL A 83 -17.48 -15.08 -4.44
CA VAL A 83 -18.15 -14.78 -3.17
C VAL A 83 -17.16 -14.25 -2.13
N VAL A 84 -15.99 -14.86 -1.98
CA VAL A 84 -14.95 -14.41 -1.04
C VAL A 84 -14.46 -13.01 -1.43
N LEU A 85 -14.21 -12.76 -2.72
CA LEU A 85 -13.76 -11.47 -3.22
C LEU A 85 -14.83 -10.38 -3.08
N GLY A 86 -16.09 -10.70 -3.42
CA GLY A 86 -17.23 -9.80 -3.26
C GLY A 86 -17.49 -9.46 -1.79
N GLY A 87 -17.46 -10.46 -0.91
CA GLY A 87 -17.52 -10.26 0.54
C GLY A 87 -16.36 -9.39 1.04
N GLY A 88 -15.15 -9.62 0.55
CA GLY A 88 -13.98 -8.79 0.82
C GLY A 88 -14.14 -7.32 0.43
N LEU A 89 -14.67 -7.06 -0.76
CA LEU A 89 -14.98 -5.71 -1.22
C LEU A 89 -16.02 -5.06 -0.30
N GLY A 90 -17.06 -5.80 0.11
CA GLY A 90 -18.04 -5.33 1.09
C GLY A 90 -17.41 -4.99 2.45
N LEU A 91 -16.52 -5.85 2.96
CA LEU A 91 -15.84 -5.64 4.24
C LEU A 91 -14.86 -4.45 4.17
N THR A 92 -14.14 -4.28 3.07
CA THR A 92 -13.14 -3.21 2.89
C THR A 92 -13.76 -1.84 2.52
N THR A 93 -15.01 -1.83 2.08
CA THR A 93 -15.80 -0.61 1.91
C THR A 93 -16.49 -0.17 3.20
N SER A 94 -16.73 -1.09 4.14
CA SER A 94 -17.31 -0.80 5.45
C SER A 94 -16.38 0.04 6.33
N ARG A 95 -16.71 1.34 6.50
CA ARG A 95 -16.00 2.23 7.43
C ARG A 95 -16.09 1.73 8.88
N ARG A 96 -17.26 1.24 9.29
CA ARG A 96 -17.51 0.75 10.66
C ARG A 96 -16.55 -0.37 11.04
N LEU A 97 -16.40 -1.38 10.17
CA LEU A 97 -15.51 -2.51 10.41
C LEU A 97 -14.05 -2.04 10.57
N ARG A 98 -13.62 -1.14 9.68
CA ARG A 98 -12.27 -0.57 9.69
C ARG A 98 -11.97 0.20 10.98
N ASP A 99 -12.95 0.97 11.46
CA ASP A 99 -12.79 1.77 12.67
C ASP A 99 -12.83 0.88 13.94
N SER A 100 -13.61 -0.21 13.92
CA SER A 100 -13.69 -1.17 15.04
C SER A 100 -12.51 -2.13 15.15
N CYS A 101 -12.02 -2.70 14.04
CA CYS A 101 -10.92 -3.68 14.07
C CYS A 101 -9.54 -3.04 14.29
N GLY A 102 -9.44 -1.72 14.12
CA GLY A 102 -8.16 -1.04 14.01
C GLY A 102 -7.34 -1.50 12.81
N LEU A 103 -6.16 -0.92 12.62
CA LEU A 103 -5.33 -1.23 11.47
C LEU A 103 -4.72 -2.63 11.55
N PHE A 104 -4.30 -3.07 12.73
CA PHE A 104 -3.74 -4.41 12.91
C PHE A 104 -4.77 -5.49 12.56
N GLY A 105 -6.00 -5.40 13.09
CA GLY A 105 -7.06 -6.35 12.78
C GLY A 105 -7.43 -6.34 11.30
N PHE A 106 -7.42 -5.17 10.66
CA PHE A 106 -7.66 -5.06 9.22
C PHE A 106 -6.57 -5.75 8.39
N GLU A 107 -5.29 -5.59 8.74
CA GLU A 107 -4.19 -6.30 8.07
C GLU A 107 -4.28 -7.83 8.24
N VAL A 108 -4.66 -8.32 9.42
CA VAL A 108 -4.91 -9.75 9.64
C VAL A 108 -6.02 -10.23 8.72
N LEU A 109 -7.15 -9.51 8.66
CA LEU A 109 -8.28 -9.87 7.81
C LEU A 109 -7.88 -9.94 6.33
N VAL A 110 -7.16 -8.94 5.83
CA VAL A 110 -6.65 -8.92 4.45
C VAL A 110 -5.72 -10.09 4.18
N THR A 111 -4.86 -10.43 5.15
CA THR A 111 -3.93 -11.56 5.03
C THR A 111 -4.67 -12.90 5.00
N LEU A 112 -5.66 -13.10 5.86
CA LEU A 112 -6.52 -14.29 5.86
C LEU A 112 -7.29 -14.44 4.55
N MET A 113 -7.82 -13.33 4.02
CA MET A 113 -8.47 -13.33 2.72
C MET A 113 -7.53 -13.74 1.58
N ALA A 114 -6.30 -13.22 1.58
CA ALA A 114 -5.29 -13.62 0.61
C ALA A 114 -4.93 -15.11 0.71
N GLN A 115 -4.90 -15.67 1.93
CA GLN A 115 -4.67 -17.11 2.15
C GLN A 115 -5.83 -17.97 1.64
N VAL A 116 -7.08 -17.54 1.86
CA VAL A 116 -8.25 -18.24 1.28
C VAL A 116 -8.16 -18.30 -0.24
N ILE A 117 -7.72 -17.22 -0.89
CA ILE A 117 -7.50 -17.21 -2.35
C ILE A 117 -6.42 -18.22 -2.75
N VAL A 118 -5.31 -18.30 -2.02
CA VAL A 118 -4.26 -19.30 -2.27
C VAL A 118 -4.82 -20.73 -2.20
N VAL A 119 -5.61 -21.05 -1.18
CA VAL A 119 -6.26 -22.37 -1.07
C VAL A 119 -7.16 -22.64 -2.27
N LEU A 120 -7.99 -21.67 -2.66
CA LEU A 120 -8.89 -21.82 -3.80
C LEU A 120 -8.13 -21.99 -5.12
N VAL A 121 -7.02 -21.27 -5.33
CA VAL A 121 -6.14 -21.42 -6.50
C VAL A 121 -5.56 -22.84 -6.58
N VAL A 122 -5.10 -23.39 -5.46
CA VAL A 122 -4.59 -24.77 -5.41
C VAL A 122 -5.71 -25.77 -5.73
N LEU A 123 -6.91 -25.59 -5.18
CA LEU A 123 -8.06 -26.46 -5.45
C LEU A 123 -8.56 -26.38 -6.90
N GLN A 124 -8.33 -25.28 -7.61
CA GLN A 124 -8.67 -25.15 -9.03
C GLN A 124 -7.72 -25.90 -9.95
N HIS A 125 -6.50 -26.16 -9.48
CA HIS A 125 -5.46 -26.72 -10.33
C HIS A 125 -5.81 -28.16 -10.75
N ALA A 126 -5.64 -28.44 -12.04
CA ALA A 126 -6.20 -29.63 -12.69
C ALA A 126 -5.80 -30.94 -12.01
N THR A 127 -4.53 -31.06 -11.61
CA THR A 127 -4.00 -32.23 -10.90
C THR A 127 -4.74 -32.50 -9.59
N PHE A 128 -5.09 -31.46 -8.84
CA PHE A 128 -5.78 -31.58 -7.56
C PHE A 128 -7.25 -31.93 -7.76
N VAL A 129 -7.90 -31.29 -8.74
CA VAL A 129 -9.26 -31.63 -9.13
C VAL A 129 -9.33 -33.10 -9.51
N SER A 130 -8.44 -33.59 -10.37
CA SER A 130 -8.44 -35.01 -10.78
C SER A 130 -8.22 -35.97 -9.62
N SER A 131 -7.33 -35.64 -8.68
CA SER A 131 -7.10 -36.48 -7.49
C SER A 131 -8.29 -36.51 -6.54
N VAL A 132 -9.07 -35.42 -6.45
CA VAL A 132 -10.27 -35.35 -5.59
C VAL A 132 -11.50 -35.96 -6.27
N THR A 133 -11.64 -35.83 -7.60
CA THR A 133 -12.84 -36.24 -8.33
C THR A 133 -12.72 -37.55 -9.08
N GLY A 134 -11.51 -38.01 -9.39
CA GLY A 134 -11.25 -39.11 -10.34
C GLY A 134 -11.31 -40.53 -9.74
N PRO A 135 -11.49 -41.57 -10.60
CA PRO A 135 -11.38 -42.98 -10.23
C PRO A 135 -9.93 -43.36 -9.86
N GLU A 136 -9.76 -44.53 -9.23
CA GLU A 136 -8.54 -45.02 -8.54
C GLU A 136 -7.22 -44.95 -9.31
N ASP A 137 -7.22 -44.68 -10.63
CA ASP A 137 -6.00 -44.62 -11.43
C ASP A 137 -5.90 -43.35 -12.32
N PRO A 138 -5.36 -42.23 -11.77
CA PRO A 138 -5.10 -40.98 -12.50
C PRO A 138 -4.17 -41.15 -13.70
N HIS A 139 -3.39 -42.24 -13.73
CA HIS A 139 -2.39 -42.53 -14.75
C HIS A 139 -3.01 -42.82 -16.13
N SER A 140 -4.29 -43.18 -16.19
CA SER A 140 -4.96 -43.58 -17.43
C SER A 140 -5.54 -42.42 -18.25
N ILE A 141 -5.79 -41.26 -17.61
CA ILE A 141 -6.55 -40.15 -18.23
C ILE A 141 -5.63 -38.98 -18.60
N VAL A 142 -4.54 -38.77 -17.85
CA VAL A 142 -3.72 -37.56 -17.99
C VAL A 142 -2.33 -37.90 -18.53
N ASN A 143 -1.95 -37.23 -19.62
CA ASN A 143 -0.60 -37.33 -20.17
C ASN A 143 0.42 -36.81 -19.14
N TRP A 144 1.28 -37.69 -18.63
CA TRP A 144 2.24 -37.41 -17.55
C TRP A 144 3.17 -36.23 -17.83
N ASP A 145 3.56 -36.04 -19.09
CA ASP A 145 4.37 -34.88 -19.52
C ASP A 145 3.63 -33.55 -19.39
N ALA A 146 2.29 -33.57 -19.41
CA ALA A 146 1.48 -32.39 -19.11
C ALA A 146 1.38 -32.17 -17.59
N VAL A 147 1.32 -33.24 -16.78
CA VAL A 147 1.22 -33.15 -15.31
C VAL A 147 2.46 -32.50 -14.68
N SER A 148 3.66 -32.89 -15.11
CA SER A 148 4.90 -32.32 -14.56
C SER A 148 5.06 -30.82 -14.88
N ARG A 149 4.63 -30.38 -16.07
CA ARG A 149 4.57 -28.95 -16.41
C ARG A 149 3.56 -28.19 -15.54
N ASN A 150 2.42 -28.81 -15.27
CA ASN A 150 1.36 -28.21 -14.47
C ASN A 150 1.81 -27.90 -13.02
N GLU A 151 2.64 -28.74 -12.40
CA GLU A 151 3.13 -28.48 -11.03
C GLU A 151 4.04 -27.24 -10.94
N ALA A 152 4.94 -27.07 -11.91
CA ALA A 152 5.78 -25.89 -12.00
C ALA A 152 4.93 -24.63 -12.20
N ASP A 153 3.90 -24.71 -13.04
CA ASP A 153 2.95 -23.61 -13.28
C ASP A 153 2.18 -23.23 -12.01
N LEU A 154 1.75 -24.20 -11.19
CA LEU A 154 1.12 -23.90 -9.90
C LEU A 154 2.10 -23.18 -8.95
N SER A 155 3.32 -23.69 -8.81
CA SER A 155 4.32 -23.06 -7.94
C SER A 155 4.63 -21.63 -8.40
N LEU A 156 4.73 -21.41 -9.71
CA LEU A 156 4.92 -20.09 -10.31
C LEU A 156 3.73 -19.18 -10.06
N LEU A 157 2.50 -19.68 -10.21
CA LEU A 157 1.28 -18.93 -9.95
C LEU A 157 1.20 -18.46 -8.48
N LEU A 158 1.56 -19.33 -7.53
CA LEU A 158 1.62 -18.98 -6.11
C LEU A 158 2.71 -17.94 -5.81
N VAL A 159 3.86 -18.05 -6.47
CA VAL A 159 4.93 -17.04 -6.40
C VAL A 159 4.46 -15.70 -6.97
N VAL A 160 3.81 -15.68 -8.14
CA VAL A 160 3.28 -14.46 -8.77
C VAL A 160 2.23 -13.81 -7.88
N TRP A 161 1.32 -14.60 -7.31
CA TRP A 161 0.32 -14.11 -6.35
C TRP A 161 0.98 -13.50 -5.12
N THR A 162 1.99 -14.15 -4.56
CA THR A 162 2.75 -13.63 -3.41
C THR A 162 3.53 -12.36 -3.76
N ALA A 163 4.13 -12.29 -4.95
CA ALA A 163 4.78 -11.08 -5.43
C ALA A 163 3.78 -9.92 -5.58
N ALA A 164 2.58 -10.20 -6.08
CA ALA A 164 1.50 -9.22 -6.18
C ALA A 164 1.05 -8.73 -4.79
N THR A 165 0.92 -9.59 -3.79
CA THR A 165 0.58 -9.15 -2.42
C THR A 165 1.69 -8.30 -1.80
N HIS A 166 2.97 -8.61 -2.05
CA HIS A 166 4.12 -7.82 -1.56
C HIS A 166 4.16 -6.39 -2.14
N THR A 167 3.82 -6.26 -3.42
CA THR A 167 3.92 -5.01 -4.18
C THR A 167 2.67 -4.15 -4.02
N LEU A 168 1.49 -4.74 -4.14
CA LEU A 168 0.22 -4.03 -4.09
C LEU A 168 -0.17 -3.70 -2.66
N LEU A 169 0.04 -4.61 -1.70
CA LEU A 169 -0.45 -4.39 -0.34
C LEU A 169 0.64 -3.77 0.53
N PRO A 170 0.43 -2.56 1.09
CA PRO A 170 1.33 -2.00 2.08
C PRO A 170 1.11 -2.68 3.44
N LEU A 171 1.21 -4.01 3.51
CA LEU A 171 1.25 -4.78 4.75
C LEU A 171 2.62 -4.64 5.42
N ARG A 172 2.64 -4.85 6.75
CA ARG A 172 3.88 -5.00 7.51
C ARG A 172 4.57 -6.32 7.13
N TRP A 173 5.90 -6.29 7.04
CA TRP A 173 6.71 -7.44 6.66
C TRP A 173 6.42 -8.68 7.52
N ILE A 174 6.15 -8.50 8.82
CA ILE A 174 5.84 -9.62 9.73
C ILE A 174 4.54 -10.36 9.38
N MET A 175 3.55 -9.65 8.84
CA MET A 175 2.28 -10.26 8.39
C MET A 175 2.51 -11.06 7.11
N LEU A 176 3.39 -10.55 6.23
CA LEU A 176 3.78 -11.22 5.00
C LEU A 176 4.58 -12.50 5.27
N VAL A 177 5.44 -12.54 6.29
CA VAL A 177 6.14 -13.78 6.68
C VAL A 177 5.15 -14.90 7.05
N GLN A 178 4.08 -14.57 7.77
CA GLN A 178 3.03 -15.55 8.09
C GLN A 178 2.29 -16.00 6.83
N PHE A 179 2.03 -15.08 5.91
CA PHE A 179 1.43 -15.37 4.60
C PHE A 179 2.31 -16.28 3.73
N GLU A 180 3.61 -16.00 3.64
CA GLU A 180 4.60 -16.81 2.92
C GLU A 180 4.69 -18.22 3.51
N ALA A 181 4.80 -18.34 4.83
CA ALA A 181 4.85 -19.61 5.52
C ALA A 181 3.56 -20.44 5.31
N ALA A 182 2.39 -19.79 5.37
CA ALA A 182 1.12 -20.44 5.09
C ALA A 182 1.03 -20.89 3.62
N THR A 183 1.46 -20.07 2.67
CA THR A 183 1.47 -20.41 1.24
C THR A 183 2.38 -21.61 0.96
N MET A 184 3.56 -21.62 1.57
CA MET A 184 4.48 -22.76 1.53
C MET A 184 3.86 -24.04 2.09
N LEU A 185 3.22 -23.94 3.26
CA LEU A 185 2.59 -25.08 3.90
C LEU A 185 1.40 -25.61 3.09
N ILE A 186 0.57 -24.72 2.53
CA ILE A 186 -0.55 -25.10 1.67
C ILE A 186 -0.04 -25.83 0.42
N TYR A 187 1.00 -25.31 -0.23
CA TYR A 187 1.63 -25.96 -1.40
C TYR A 187 2.17 -27.35 -1.03
N CYS A 188 3.02 -27.45 -0.01
CA CYS A 188 3.63 -28.72 0.40
C CYS A 188 2.57 -29.75 0.83
N LEU A 189 1.56 -29.33 1.59
CA LEU A 189 0.48 -30.21 2.04
C LEU A 189 -0.35 -30.70 0.86
N ALA A 190 -0.70 -29.80 -0.07
CA ALA A 190 -1.45 -30.17 -1.25
C ALA A 190 -0.64 -31.17 -2.09
N SER A 191 0.61 -30.86 -2.43
CA SER A 191 1.46 -31.76 -3.24
C SER A 191 1.71 -33.10 -2.55
N ALA A 192 1.79 -33.13 -1.22
CA ALA A 192 1.95 -34.38 -0.47
C ALA A 192 0.67 -35.24 -0.44
N LEU A 193 -0.51 -34.61 -0.34
CA LEU A 193 -1.78 -35.33 -0.24
C LEU A 193 -2.37 -35.72 -1.60
N PHE A 194 -2.16 -34.89 -2.62
CA PHE A 194 -2.85 -34.99 -3.91
C PHE A 194 -1.90 -35.03 -5.11
N GLY A 195 -0.59 -34.91 -4.89
CA GLY A 195 0.39 -35.00 -5.94
C GLY A 195 0.50 -36.43 -6.51
N PRO A 196 0.94 -36.57 -7.76
CA PRO A 196 1.22 -37.86 -8.39
C PRO A 196 1.98 -38.88 -7.54
N SER A 197 1.64 -40.17 -7.65
CA SER A 197 2.33 -41.25 -6.92
C SER A 197 3.55 -41.84 -7.64
N GLY A 198 4.15 -41.11 -8.59
CA GLY A 198 5.26 -41.59 -9.43
C GLY A 198 6.63 -41.63 -8.74
N ALA A 199 7.55 -42.47 -9.22
CA ALA A 199 8.91 -42.64 -8.64
C ALA A 199 9.78 -41.36 -8.70
N ASP A 200 9.59 -40.51 -9.71
CA ASP A 200 10.32 -39.24 -9.88
C ASP A 200 9.63 -38.04 -9.20
N HIS A 201 8.42 -38.25 -8.66
CA HIS A 201 7.62 -37.23 -8.02
C HIS A 201 8.24 -36.59 -6.77
N PRO A 202 8.85 -37.32 -5.81
CA PRO A 202 9.37 -36.69 -4.60
C PRO A 202 10.50 -35.70 -4.90
N GLN A 203 11.32 -35.95 -5.92
CA GLN A 203 12.38 -35.03 -6.33
C GLN A 203 11.81 -33.72 -6.89
N THR A 204 10.72 -33.80 -7.66
CA THR A 204 10.04 -32.63 -8.23
C THR A 204 9.36 -31.80 -7.15
N ILE A 205 8.64 -32.41 -6.20
CA ILE A 205 8.06 -31.68 -5.07
C ILE A 205 9.17 -30.96 -4.29
N ILE A 206 10.26 -31.67 -3.95
CA ILE A 206 11.37 -31.11 -3.19
C ILE A 206 12.02 -29.96 -3.95
N GLY A 207 12.29 -30.13 -5.25
CA GLY A 207 12.87 -29.10 -6.10
C GLY A 207 12.01 -27.83 -6.15
N ASN A 208 10.73 -27.96 -6.46
CA ASN A 208 9.78 -26.85 -6.50
C ASN A 208 9.60 -26.19 -5.12
N SER A 209 9.60 -26.99 -4.06
CA SER A 209 9.51 -26.50 -2.67
C SER A 209 10.74 -25.65 -2.29
N VAL A 210 11.93 -26.14 -2.61
CA VAL A 210 13.19 -25.42 -2.37
C VAL A 210 13.23 -24.13 -3.20
N GLN A 211 12.86 -24.20 -4.48
CA GLN A 211 12.77 -23.02 -5.35
C GLN A 211 11.80 -21.98 -4.79
N MET A 212 10.59 -22.39 -4.40
CA MET A 212 9.60 -21.48 -3.83
C MET A 212 10.10 -20.88 -2.52
N PHE A 213 10.69 -21.68 -1.63
CA PHE A 213 11.28 -21.19 -0.38
C PHE A 213 12.35 -20.11 -0.61
N LEU A 214 13.26 -20.32 -1.57
CA LEU A 214 14.30 -19.35 -1.91
C LEU A 214 13.69 -18.05 -2.45
N VAL A 215 12.70 -18.14 -3.35
CA VAL A 215 12.04 -16.97 -3.93
C VAL A 215 11.23 -16.20 -2.89
N LEU A 216 10.43 -16.90 -2.07
CA LEU A 216 9.69 -16.28 -0.97
C LEU A 216 10.63 -15.58 0.02
N THR A 217 11.73 -16.24 0.41
CA THR A 217 12.72 -15.64 1.30
C THR A 217 13.35 -14.37 0.71
N ALA A 218 13.70 -14.40 -0.59
CA ALA A 218 14.24 -13.24 -1.27
C ALA A 218 13.22 -12.07 -1.32
N MET A 219 11.95 -12.36 -1.59
CA MET A 219 10.87 -11.36 -1.57
C MET A 219 10.63 -10.79 -0.16
N GLY A 220 10.64 -11.63 0.87
CA GLY A 220 10.51 -11.22 2.27
C GLY A 220 11.66 -10.30 2.71
N LEU A 221 12.91 -10.63 2.36
CA LEU A 221 14.07 -9.78 2.61
C LEU A 221 13.98 -8.44 1.87
N GLY A 222 13.60 -8.46 0.59
CA GLY A 222 13.37 -7.26 -0.20
C GLY A 222 12.31 -6.35 0.43
N LYS A 223 11.17 -6.93 0.83
CA LYS A 223 10.09 -6.20 1.49
C LYS A 223 10.51 -5.60 2.82
N ARG A 224 11.27 -6.34 3.64
CA ARG A 224 11.83 -5.83 4.90
C ARG A 224 12.74 -4.62 4.65
N GLY A 225 13.56 -4.65 3.60
CA GLY A 225 14.39 -3.53 3.18
C GLY A 225 13.57 -2.30 2.79
N VAL A 226 12.53 -2.49 1.96
CA VAL A 226 11.61 -1.41 1.56
C VAL A 226 10.91 -0.80 2.77
N GLU A 227 10.37 -1.61 3.69
CA GLU A 227 9.72 -1.07 4.89
C GLU A 227 10.70 -0.30 5.79
N ALA A 228 11.93 -0.79 5.96
CA ALA A 228 12.96 -0.08 6.72
C ALA A 228 13.30 1.29 6.09
N PHE A 229 13.38 1.35 4.76
CA PHE A 229 13.58 2.59 4.03
C PHE A 229 12.39 3.55 4.19
N GLU A 230 11.16 3.08 4.02
CA GLU A 230 9.94 3.89 4.22
C GLU A 230 9.87 4.48 5.64
N ARG A 231 10.23 3.69 6.66
CA ARG A 231 10.27 4.14 8.05
C ARG A 231 11.33 5.23 8.26
N LYS A 232 12.50 5.08 7.66
CA LYS A 232 13.55 6.11 7.71
C LYS A 232 13.14 7.39 6.98
N ALA A 233 12.50 7.26 5.82
CA ALA A 233 11.97 8.40 5.08
C ALA A 233 10.88 9.14 5.89
N PHE A 234 9.99 8.38 6.54
CA PHE A 234 8.96 8.95 7.40
C PHE A 234 9.55 9.76 8.56
N THR A 235 10.59 9.26 9.25
CA THR A 235 11.20 10.03 10.35
C THR A 235 11.91 11.28 9.88
N GLN A 236 12.53 11.26 8.70
CA GLN A 236 13.14 12.44 8.10
C GLN A 236 12.09 13.52 7.81
N VAL A 237 10.98 13.14 7.15
CA VAL A 237 9.87 14.07 6.86
C VAL A 237 9.23 14.58 8.15
N ALA A 238 9.02 13.72 9.15
CA ALA A 238 8.47 14.13 10.43
C ALA A 238 9.40 15.12 11.16
N ALA A 239 10.70 14.83 11.21
CA ALA A 239 11.69 15.72 11.83
C ALA A 239 11.80 17.08 11.12
N GLU A 240 11.68 17.10 9.80
CA GLU A 240 11.63 18.33 9.02
C GLU A 240 10.37 19.15 9.35
N ARG A 241 9.18 18.52 9.33
CA ARG A 241 7.93 19.21 9.67
C ARG A 241 7.92 19.77 11.08
N THR A 242 8.47 19.03 12.05
CA THR A 242 8.62 19.51 13.42
C THR A 242 9.53 20.74 13.49
N ARG A 243 10.65 20.75 12.76
CA ARG A 243 11.55 21.92 12.69
C ARG A 243 10.87 23.13 12.06
N ARG A 244 10.14 22.93 10.96
CA ARG A 244 9.36 24.00 10.31
C ARG A 244 8.33 24.60 11.27
N TYR A 245 7.57 23.75 11.96
CA TYR A 245 6.61 24.18 12.98
C TYR A 245 7.26 24.96 14.12
N MET A 246 8.41 24.50 14.63
CA MET A 246 9.13 25.22 15.68
C MET A 246 9.63 26.59 15.22
N ALA A 247 10.13 26.69 13.98
CA ALA A 247 10.57 27.96 13.40
C ALA A 247 9.40 28.94 13.21
N GLU A 248 8.25 28.47 12.70
CA GLU A 248 7.04 29.28 12.56
C GLU A 248 6.52 29.77 13.93
N ASN A 249 6.50 28.90 14.93
CA ASN A 249 6.08 29.27 16.29
C ASN A 249 7.05 30.26 16.97
N GLN A 250 8.35 30.17 16.69
CA GLN A 250 9.31 31.17 17.18
C GLN A 250 9.11 32.52 16.48
N LEU A 251 8.81 32.50 15.18
CA LEU A 251 8.55 33.71 14.41
C LEU A 251 7.28 34.42 14.89
N SER A 252 6.21 33.68 15.20
CA SER A 252 4.98 34.26 15.74
C SER A 252 5.21 34.91 17.11
N GLN A 253 6.00 34.29 17.98
CA GLN A 253 6.36 34.87 19.28
C GLN A 253 7.18 36.17 19.14
N ILE A 254 8.10 36.25 18.16
CA ILE A 254 8.86 37.48 17.89
C ILE A 254 7.93 38.57 17.35
N ALA A 255 6.99 38.22 16.47
CA ALA A 255 6.03 39.17 15.91
C ALA A 255 5.11 39.75 16.99
N GLU A 256 4.58 38.93 17.90
CA GLU A 256 3.74 39.36 19.02
C GLU A 256 4.50 40.28 20.00
N ASN A 257 5.73 39.91 20.36
CA ASN A 257 6.57 40.73 21.23
C ASN A 257 6.95 42.08 20.59
N SER A 258 7.14 42.11 19.27
CA SER A 258 7.48 43.34 18.55
C SER A 258 6.27 44.26 18.38
N ALA A 259 5.09 43.68 18.15
CA ALA A 259 3.83 44.42 18.05
C ALA A 259 3.40 45.05 19.40
N GLY A 260 3.69 44.39 20.52
CA GLY A 260 3.40 44.92 21.86
C GLY A 260 4.29 46.09 22.29
N ALA A 261 5.44 46.31 21.64
CA ALA A 261 6.40 47.35 22.02
C ALA A 261 6.19 48.70 21.29
N GLN A 262 5.34 48.75 20.26
CA GLN A 262 4.97 49.97 19.56
C GLN A 262 3.47 50.21 19.70
N GLN A 263 3.05 50.61 20.89
CA GLN A 263 1.75 51.24 21.05
C GLN A 263 1.77 52.56 20.27
N PRO A 264 0.87 52.78 19.29
CA PRO A 264 0.90 53.96 18.43
C PRO A 264 0.44 55.18 19.23
N GLN A 265 1.40 55.86 19.86
CA GLN A 265 1.22 57.26 20.23
C GLN A 265 1.64 58.11 19.02
N HIS A 266 0.67 58.83 18.47
CA HIS A 266 0.81 59.91 17.49
C HIS A 266 1.23 59.53 16.06
N MET A 267 0.26 59.57 15.13
CA MET A 267 0.34 60.48 13.98
C MET A 267 -1.04 60.62 13.33
N GLN A 268 -1.72 61.72 13.68
CA GLN A 268 -2.70 62.37 12.83
C GLN A 268 -1.97 63.02 11.64
N ASP A 269 -2.65 63.00 10.50
CA ASP A 269 -2.49 63.89 9.35
C ASP A 269 -1.21 63.75 8.48
N ALA A 270 -1.32 62.99 7.40
CA ALA A 270 -0.85 63.45 6.08
C ALA A 270 -1.42 62.60 4.94
N GLN A 271 -2.12 63.30 4.07
CA GLN A 271 -2.83 62.88 2.87
C GLN A 271 -1.92 62.72 1.65
N LEU A 272 -2.41 61.87 0.72
CA LEU A 272 -2.39 61.99 -0.76
C LEU A 272 -1.26 61.37 -1.62
N GLU A 273 -1.73 60.62 -2.63
CA GLU A 273 -1.21 60.37 -4.00
C GLU A 273 -0.05 59.36 -4.20
N HIS A 274 0.01 58.44 -5.20
CA HIS A 274 -0.83 57.96 -6.32
C HIS A 274 -0.23 56.61 -6.83
N PRO A 275 -0.95 55.75 -7.59
CA PRO A 275 -0.57 54.36 -7.87
C PRO A 275 0.09 54.15 -9.25
N THR A 276 1.11 53.28 -9.35
CA THR A 276 1.52 52.70 -10.65
C THR A 276 1.76 51.19 -10.53
N ARG A 277 1.00 50.43 -11.31
CA ARG A 277 0.88 48.97 -11.34
C ARG A 277 1.76 48.38 -12.44
N PRO A 278 2.53 47.30 -12.20
CA PRO A 278 2.93 46.39 -13.27
C PRO A 278 2.36 44.98 -13.08
N THR A 279 1.72 44.54 -14.15
CA THR A 279 1.39 43.16 -14.57
C THR A 279 2.60 42.24 -14.60
N ARG A 280 2.47 40.99 -14.13
CA ARG A 280 2.37 39.76 -14.96
C ARG A 280 2.67 38.52 -14.10
N CYS A 281 1.64 37.69 -13.90
CA CYS A 281 1.74 36.34 -13.36
C CYS A 281 2.26 35.39 -14.43
N GLU A 282 3.28 34.59 -14.15
CA GLU A 282 3.44 33.26 -14.73
C GLU A 282 3.78 32.26 -13.62
N SER A 283 2.77 31.44 -13.35
CA SER A 283 2.75 30.28 -12.46
C SER A 283 3.55 29.13 -13.06
N ASN A 284 4.43 28.50 -12.27
CA ASN A 284 4.76 27.07 -12.30
C ASN A 284 5.86 26.78 -11.25
N SER A 285 5.48 26.63 -9.98
CA SER A 285 6.39 26.14 -8.94
C SER A 285 6.15 24.65 -8.68
N LEU A 286 7.03 23.83 -9.24
CA LEU A 286 7.21 22.44 -8.82
C LEU A 286 7.91 22.41 -7.44
N PRO A 287 7.62 21.43 -6.58
CA PRO A 287 8.29 21.30 -5.29
C PRO A 287 9.76 20.93 -5.50
N SER A 288 10.66 21.86 -5.17
CA SER A 288 12.10 21.61 -5.12
C SER A 288 12.42 20.93 -3.79
N GLU A 289 12.96 19.71 -3.81
CA GLU A 289 13.54 19.05 -2.64
C GLU A 289 14.88 19.70 -2.30
N THR A 290 14.86 20.92 -1.78
CA THR A 290 16.08 21.60 -1.38
C THR A 290 16.47 21.15 0.02
N ASN A 291 17.76 20.90 0.27
CA ASN A 291 18.30 20.47 1.56
C ASN A 291 18.28 21.63 2.57
N THR A 292 17.09 22.02 3.02
CA THR A 292 16.87 23.23 3.83
C THR A 292 17.16 23.04 5.31
N GLY A 293 17.42 21.80 5.74
CA GLY A 293 17.57 21.44 7.15
C GLY A 293 18.69 22.16 7.89
N GLU A 294 19.83 22.43 7.26
CA GLU A 294 20.94 23.17 7.87
C GLU A 294 20.67 24.68 7.94
N LEU A 295 19.86 25.20 7.02
CA LEU A 295 19.57 26.63 6.93
C LEU A 295 18.73 27.12 8.12
N PHE A 296 17.88 26.25 8.67
CA PHE A 296 16.94 26.56 9.75
C PHE A 296 17.50 26.36 11.17
N ASP A 297 18.73 25.88 11.36
CA ASP A 297 19.33 25.79 12.69
C ASP A 297 19.89 27.16 13.14
N VAL A 298 19.00 28.07 13.52
CA VAL A 298 19.35 29.44 13.94
C VAL A 298 19.83 29.49 15.41
N SER A 299 19.72 28.35 16.12
CA SER A 299 19.96 28.28 17.57
C SER A 299 21.44 28.34 17.96
N SER A 300 22.33 27.95 17.04
CA SER A 300 23.77 27.82 17.27
C SER A 300 24.61 29.02 16.82
N THR A 301 23.99 30.07 16.26
CA THR A 301 24.71 31.17 15.57
C THR A 301 24.72 32.48 16.34
N THR A 302 25.83 33.22 16.23
CA THR A 302 26.00 34.55 16.87
C THR A 302 25.01 35.57 16.31
N ALA A 303 24.74 36.67 17.03
CA ALA A 303 23.76 37.68 16.62
C ALA A 303 24.02 38.26 15.21
N SER A 304 25.30 38.36 14.80
CA SER A 304 25.70 38.80 13.45
C SER A 304 25.35 37.76 12.37
N GLU A 305 25.64 36.48 12.63
CA GLU A 305 25.36 35.37 11.71
C GLU A 305 23.87 35.03 11.60
N ARG A 306 23.10 35.36 12.64
CA ARG A 306 21.65 35.22 12.64
C ARG A 306 21.01 36.05 11.54
N GLY A 307 21.49 37.29 11.33
CA GLY A 307 20.96 38.18 10.30
C GLY A 307 21.18 37.64 8.89
N THR A 308 22.39 37.15 8.58
CA THR A 308 22.72 36.56 7.27
C THR A 308 22.00 35.24 7.02
N ARG A 309 21.78 34.41 8.06
CA ARG A 309 20.96 33.20 7.95
C ARG A 309 19.49 33.52 7.71
N LEU A 310 18.92 34.50 8.42
CA LEU A 310 17.54 34.92 8.20
C LEU A 310 17.33 35.47 6.79
N ASP A 311 18.29 36.23 6.25
CA ASP A 311 18.24 36.73 4.88
C ASP A 311 18.29 35.57 3.85
N SER A 312 19.06 34.52 4.16
CA SER A 312 19.12 33.30 3.35
C SER A 312 17.82 32.50 3.42
N ILE A 313 17.23 32.34 4.63
CA ILE A 313 15.92 31.70 4.83
C ILE A 313 14.84 32.49 4.09
N MET A 314 14.87 33.82 4.14
CA MET A 314 13.93 34.68 3.43
C MET A 314 14.05 34.50 1.92
N LYS A 315 15.28 34.52 1.37
CA LYS A 315 15.53 34.27 -0.05
C LYS A 315 15.03 32.90 -0.49
N LEU A 316 15.33 31.86 0.29
CA LEU A 316 14.89 30.50 0.01
C LEU A 316 13.36 30.39 0.10
N GLY A 317 12.74 30.98 1.12
CA GLY A 317 11.29 31.00 1.29
C GLY A 317 10.58 31.74 0.16
N LEU A 318 11.16 32.82 -0.36
CA LEU A 318 10.67 33.51 -1.55
C LEU A 318 10.83 32.66 -2.82
N GLN A 319 11.96 31.96 -2.97
CA GLN A 319 12.25 31.09 -4.11
C GLN A 319 11.32 29.88 -4.16
N GLU A 320 11.05 29.25 -3.02
CA GLU A 320 10.17 28.09 -2.89
C GLU A 320 8.69 28.45 -2.69
N HIS A 321 8.35 29.75 -2.76
CA HIS A 321 7.00 30.27 -2.61
C HIS A 321 6.35 29.97 -1.24
N TRP A 322 7.16 29.79 -0.20
CA TRP A 322 6.70 29.71 1.19
C TRP A 322 6.40 31.09 1.76
N LEU A 323 7.14 32.10 1.29
CA LEU A 323 6.95 33.50 1.62
C LEU A 323 6.43 34.22 0.39
N ILE A 324 5.39 35.02 0.57
CA ILE A 324 4.86 35.90 -0.46
C ILE A 324 5.24 37.33 -0.06
N LYS A 325 5.87 38.07 -0.97
CA LYS A 325 6.15 39.48 -0.72
C LYS A 325 4.85 40.24 -0.53
N MET A 326 4.81 41.15 0.42
CA MET A 326 3.59 41.90 0.74
C MET A 326 3.05 42.68 -0.48
N GLU A 327 3.95 43.19 -1.33
CA GLU A 327 3.61 43.86 -2.59
C GLU A 327 2.88 42.96 -3.60
N ASN A 328 3.08 41.64 -3.53
CA ASN A 328 2.39 40.66 -4.36
C ASN A 328 1.11 40.11 -3.70
N LEU A 329 0.82 40.55 -2.48
CA LEU A 329 -0.29 40.06 -1.67
C LEU A 329 -1.45 41.06 -1.76
N SER A 330 -2.32 40.88 -2.74
CA SER A 330 -3.58 41.62 -2.82
C SER A 330 -4.58 41.01 -1.84
N ILE A 331 -4.73 41.64 -0.67
CA ILE A 331 -5.70 41.21 0.34
C ILE A 331 -7.09 41.73 -0.08
N PHE A 332 -8.02 40.81 -0.29
CA PHE A 332 -9.42 41.14 -0.54
C PHE A 332 -10.20 40.94 0.76
N PRO A 333 -10.66 42.01 1.43
CA PRO A 333 -11.27 41.92 2.76
C PRO A 333 -12.54 41.05 2.78
N ASP A 334 -13.24 40.94 1.64
CA ASP A 334 -14.49 40.19 1.53
C ASP A 334 -14.31 38.74 1.03
N ARG A 335 -13.08 38.26 0.87
CA ARG A 335 -12.81 36.91 0.35
C ARG A 335 -11.89 36.12 1.26
N THR A 336 -12.37 34.95 1.67
CA THR A 336 -11.54 33.92 2.31
C THR A 336 -10.47 33.48 1.32
N LEU A 337 -9.20 33.77 1.63
CA LEU A 337 -8.05 33.47 0.74
C LEU A 337 -7.77 31.96 0.60
N GLY A 338 -8.32 31.15 1.51
CA GLY A 338 -8.31 29.70 1.44
C GLY A 338 -8.70 29.08 2.78
N ILE A 339 -9.19 27.84 2.73
CA ILE A 339 -9.42 27.00 3.91
C ILE A 339 -8.42 25.84 3.82
N GLY A 340 -7.43 25.84 4.71
CA GLY A 340 -6.43 24.78 4.82
C GLY A 340 -6.56 24.02 6.13
N GLY A 341 -5.94 22.85 6.23
CA GLY A 341 -5.98 21.99 7.44
C GLY A 341 -5.37 22.61 8.70
N PHE A 342 -4.80 23.82 8.62
CA PHE A 342 -4.19 24.56 9.73
C PHE A 342 -4.97 25.83 10.13
N GLY A 343 -6.14 26.11 9.51
CA GLY A 343 -7.01 27.21 9.93
C GLY A 343 -7.62 28.02 8.78
N VAL A 344 -8.39 29.04 9.15
CA VAL A 344 -9.00 30.03 8.26
C VAL A 344 -8.25 31.35 8.44
N GLY A 345 -7.55 31.80 7.40
CA GLY A 345 -6.98 33.14 7.37
C GLY A 345 -8.09 34.14 7.05
N ILE A 346 -8.50 34.93 8.06
CA ILE A 346 -9.41 36.06 7.88
C ILE A 346 -8.60 37.32 8.21
N VAL A 347 -8.52 38.26 7.27
CA VAL A 347 -7.97 39.58 7.55
C VAL A 347 -9.14 40.47 7.95
N ALA A 348 -9.28 40.74 9.24
CA ALA A 348 -10.19 41.75 9.75
C ALA A 348 -9.49 43.11 9.68
N VAL A 349 -10.13 44.07 9.01
CA VAL A 349 -9.70 45.48 8.95
C VAL A 349 -10.16 46.20 10.21
#